data_AF-A0A7S3RTK9-F1
#
_entry.id   AF-A0A7S3RTK9-F1
#
_cell.length_a   1.000
_cell.length_b   1.000
_cell.length_c   1.000
_cell.angle_alpha   90.00
_cell.angle_beta   90.00
_cell.angle_gamma   90.00
#
_symmetry.space_group_name_H-M   'P 1'
#
loop_
_entity.id
_entity.type
_entity.pdbx_description
1 polymer ?
#
loop_
_entity_poly.entity_id
_entity_poly.type
_entity_poly.pdbx_seq_one_letter_code
_entity_poly.pdbx_strand_id
1 'polypeptide(L)'
;ERLHPAPHHRGLADPLGAMTLPQWALDYPPDEERKNPERYSGDYFRDTLPQDLWEFENAVVDGDVFTVRKLLEAGVNPNAPLDSNNLTALMIACTMGNWDIIQLLVEDFDVDLDGPLSRAGMRAIDYAGAAGYRFPNEHPITEYLKSQGSQHTWWGAVASGDFMRVKEFVENGQDVDETNPVLWNGNSVFVAQEFGQQRIAQYLITKGATAMVRNCHNIDMHEDKWSIGRHDAFFYKSKKCERPGVGVLEFYAPEGQMPGAYKTFSV
;
A
#
# COMPACT_ATOMS: atom_id res chain seq x y z
N GLU A 1 -50.49 7.06 -5.34
CA GLU A 1 -49.72 7.67 -6.45
C GLU A 1 -50.05 9.16 -6.45
N ARG A 2 -49.15 10.12 -6.33
CA ARG A 2 -47.77 10.24 -6.80
C ARG A 2 -46.95 11.02 -5.77
N LEU A 3 -45.72 10.57 -5.51
CA LEU A 3 -44.74 11.28 -4.71
C LEU A 3 -44.38 12.61 -5.40
N HIS A 4 -44.38 13.69 -4.62
CA HIS A 4 -43.88 14.99 -5.06
C HIS A 4 -42.34 14.93 -5.24
N PRO A 5 -41.78 15.63 -6.25
CA PRO A 5 -40.35 15.62 -6.51
C PRO A 5 -39.57 16.32 -5.38
N ALA A 6 -38.38 15.78 -5.07
CA ALA A 6 -37.47 16.33 -4.08
C ALA A 6 -37.09 17.78 -4.39
N PRO A 7 -36.96 18.66 -3.38
CA PRO A 7 -36.65 20.06 -3.60
C PRO A 7 -35.21 20.19 -4.10
N HIS A 8 -35.05 20.95 -5.18
CA HIS A 8 -33.77 21.42 -5.69
C HIS A 8 -32.92 22.00 -4.55
N HIS A 9 -31.71 21.47 -4.39
CA HIS A 9 -30.70 22.01 -3.49
C HIS A 9 -30.39 23.47 -3.89
N ARG A 10 -31.05 24.42 -3.22
CA ARG A 10 -30.67 25.84 -3.23
C ARG A 10 -29.29 25.93 -2.60
N GLY A 11 -28.34 26.45 -3.36
CA GLY A 11 -26.97 26.72 -2.91
C GLY A 11 -26.97 27.51 -1.60
N LEU A 12 -26.49 26.85 -0.56
CA LEU A 12 -25.96 27.53 0.62
C LEU A 12 -24.59 28.05 0.22
N ALA A 13 -24.47 29.36 0.08
CA ALA A 13 -23.17 30.02 -0.03
C ALA A 13 -22.45 29.80 1.30
N ASP A 14 -21.48 28.89 1.30
CA ASP A 14 -20.60 28.62 2.45
C ASP A 14 -19.59 29.78 2.58
N PRO A 15 -19.60 30.55 3.68
CA PRO A 15 -18.75 31.73 3.84
C PRO A 15 -17.32 31.39 4.30
N LEU A 16 -16.98 30.12 4.47
CA LEU A 16 -15.61 29.65 4.67
C LEU A 16 -15.28 28.77 3.48
N GLY A 17 -14.45 29.29 2.57
CA GLY A 17 -14.14 28.68 1.28
C GLY A 17 -14.03 27.17 1.39
N ALA A 18 -14.99 26.47 0.76
CA ALA A 18 -14.97 25.04 0.61
C ALA A 18 -13.54 24.62 0.30
N MET A 19 -12.99 23.68 1.06
CA MET A 19 -11.74 23.03 0.66
C MET A 19 -12.01 22.44 -0.72
N THR A 20 -11.64 23.20 -1.74
CA THR A 20 -11.62 22.72 -3.11
C THR A 20 -10.49 21.73 -3.10
N LEU A 21 -10.86 20.45 -3.14
CA LEU A 21 -9.91 19.40 -3.43
C LEU A 21 -9.13 19.88 -4.66
N PRO A 22 -7.80 19.95 -4.58
CA PRO A 22 -7.01 20.39 -5.72
C PRO A 22 -7.36 19.51 -6.93
N GLN A 23 -7.24 20.01 -8.16
CA GLN A 23 -7.74 19.30 -9.35
C GLN A 23 -7.21 17.85 -9.47
N TRP A 24 -6.01 17.58 -8.94
CA TRP A 24 -5.42 16.24 -8.84
C TRP A 24 -6.11 15.32 -7.82
N ALA A 25 -6.77 15.86 -6.78
CA ALA A 25 -7.58 15.05 -5.89
C ALA A 25 -8.91 14.58 -6.54
N LEU A 26 -9.17 15.03 -7.78
CA LEU A 26 -10.17 14.51 -8.72
C LEU A 26 -9.49 13.74 -9.87
N ASP A 27 -8.37 13.05 -9.61
CA ASP A 27 -7.61 12.27 -10.61
C ASP A 27 -8.43 11.16 -11.29
N TYR A 28 -9.64 10.89 -10.80
CA TYR A 28 -10.55 9.93 -11.40
C TYR A 28 -11.64 10.65 -12.21
N PRO A 29 -11.76 10.40 -13.53
CA PRO A 29 -12.66 11.14 -14.39
C PRO A 29 -14.14 10.92 -14.04
N PRO A 30 -15.00 11.93 -14.27
CA PRO A 30 -16.45 11.80 -14.09
C PRO A 30 -17.01 10.70 -15.01
N ASP A 31 -18.15 10.11 -14.63
CA ASP A 31 -18.75 8.94 -15.31
C ASP A 31 -18.83 9.09 -16.84
N GLU A 32 -19.13 10.30 -17.32
CA GLU A 32 -19.29 10.65 -18.74
C GLU A 32 -17.99 10.62 -19.55
N GLU A 33 -16.83 10.81 -18.89
CA GLU A 33 -15.51 10.85 -19.52
C GLU A 33 -14.78 9.50 -19.46
N ARG A 34 -15.38 8.48 -18.82
CA ARG A 34 -14.79 7.16 -18.67
C ARG A 34 -14.88 6.37 -19.95
N LYS A 35 -13.75 5.76 -20.35
CA LYS A 35 -13.69 4.85 -21.50
C LYS A 35 -14.60 3.62 -21.30
N ASN A 36 -14.63 3.08 -20.08
CA ASN A 36 -15.45 1.93 -19.69
C ASN A 36 -16.20 2.23 -18.37
N PRO A 37 -17.38 2.85 -18.41
CA PRO A 37 -18.10 3.27 -17.20
C PRO A 37 -18.50 2.10 -16.29
N GLU A 38 -18.78 0.93 -16.87
CA GLU A 38 -19.21 -0.28 -16.17
C GLU A 38 -18.12 -0.95 -15.31
N ARG A 39 -16.85 -0.56 -15.48
CA ARG A 39 -15.70 -1.21 -14.83
C ARG A 39 -15.20 -0.51 -13.58
N TYR A 40 -15.96 0.45 -13.04
CA TYR A 40 -15.49 1.33 -11.98
C TYR A 40 -14.89 0.59 -10.77
N SER A 41 -13.57 0.68 -10.62
CA SER A 41 -12.82 0.13 -9.49
C SER A 41 -12.22 1.21 -8.57
N GLY A 42 -12.26 2.47 -9.01
CA GLY A 42 -11.54 3.58 -8.36
C GLY A 42 -10.07 3.68 -8.77
N ASP A 43 -9.58 2.73 -9.58
CA ASP A 43 -8.27 2.78 -10.22
C ASP A 43 -8.41 3.02 -11.74
N TYR A 44 -8.03 4.22 -12.19
CA TYR A 44 -8.11 4.60 -13.59
C TYR A 44 -7.25 3.71 -14.50
N PHE A 45 -6.11 3.22 -14.01
CA PHE A 45 -5.25 2.33 -14.78
C PHE A 45 -5.95 1.00 -15.04
N ARG A 46 -6.50 0.39 -13.99
CA ARG A 46 -7.25 -0.86 -14.07
C ARG A 46 -8.47 -0.74 -14.99
N ASP A 47 -9.17 0.38 -14.91
CA ASP A 47 -10.44 0.56 -15.64
C ASP A 47 -10.23 0.83 -17.15
N THR A 48 -9.03 1.29 -17.51
CA THR A 48 -8.61 1.53 -18.90
C THR A 48 -7.89 0.35 -19.56
N LEU A 49 -7.66 -0.75 -18.82
CA LEU A 49 -7.03 -1.95 -19.35
C LEU A 49 -7.78 -2.53 -20.57
N PRO A 50 -7.06 -3.16 -21.52
CA PRO A 50 -7.66 -4.01 -22.54
C PRO A 50 -8.62 -5.03 -21.93
N GLN A 51 -9.67 -5.41 -22.68
CA GLN A 51 -10.67 -6.38 -22.21
C GLN A 51 -10.02 -7.66 -21.66
N ASP A 52 -9.11 -8.25 -22.43
CA ASP A 52 -8.48 -9.52 -22.08
C ASP A 52 -7.69 -9.45 -20.78
N LEU A 53 -6.99 -8.33 -20.51
CA LEU A 53 -6.22 -8.13 -19.29
C LEU A 53 -7.12 -7.83 -18.08
N TRP A 54 -8.22 -7.12 -18.28
CA TRP A 54 -9.19 -6.85 -17.23
C TRP A 54 -9.96 -8.12 -16.82
N GLU A 55 -10.38 -8.93 -17.80
CA GLU A 55 -10.99 -10.24 -17.52
C GLU A 55 -9.99 -11.19 -16.83
N PHE A 56 -8.73 -11.15 -17.25
CA PHE A 56 -7.66 -11.93 -16.66
C PHE A 56 -7.40 -11.55 -15.20
N GLU A 57 -7.32 -10.25 -14.89
CA GLU A 57 -7.15 -9.78 -13.52
C GLU A 57 -8.31 -10.21 -12.61
N ASN A 58 -9.56 -10.01 -13.05
CA ASN A 58 -10.74 -10.46 -12.29
C ASN A 58 -10.70 -11.97 -12.05
N ALA A 59 -10.37 -12.77 -13.06
CA ALA A 59 -10.28 -14.22 -12.91
C ALA A 59 -9.20 -14.64 -11.90
N VAL A 60 -8.06 -13.94 -11.86
CA VAL A 60 -6.99 -14.19 -10.87
C VAL A 60 -7.42 -13.81 -9.46
N VAL A 61 -8.12 -12.67 -9.30
CA VAL A 61 -8.65 -12.22 -8.00
C VAL A 61 -9.74 -13.17 -7.48
N ASP A 62 -10.67 -13.58 -8.36
CA ASP A 62 -11.77 -14.48 -8.01
C ASP A 62 -11.30 -15.92 -7.75
N GLY A 63 -10.09 -16.27 -8.18
CA GLY A 63 -9.56 -17.63 -8.06
C GLY A 63 -10.07 -18.59 -9.14
N ASP A 64 -10.59 -18.09 -10.26
CA ASP A 64 -11.11 -18.90 -11.37
C ASP A 64 -9.97 -19.47 -12.23
N VAL A 65 -9.45 -20.61 -11.79
CA VAL A 65 -8.38 -21.35 -12.49
C VAL A 65 -8.74 -21.68 -13.94
N PHE A 66 -10.00 -21.96 -14.23
CA PHE A 66 -10.42 -22.35 -15.59
C PHE A 66 -10.35 -21.16 -16.55
N THR A 67 -10.87 -20.01 -16.13
CA THR A 67 -10.82 -18.79 -16.94
C THR A 67 -9.39 -18.28 -17.08
N VAL A 68 -8.59 -18.34 -16.02
CA VAL A 68 -7.15 -18.01 -16.06
C VAL A 68 -6.42 -18.88 -17.08
N ARG A 69 -6.60 -20.20 -17.06
CA ARG A 69 -6.01 -21.12 -18.04
C ARG A 69 -6.36 -20.73 -19.47
N LYS A 70 -7.65 -20.54 -19.74
CA LYS A 70 -8.16 -20.22 -21.08
C LYS A 70 -7.59 -18.90 -21.61
N LEU A 71 -7.45 -17.88 -20.76
CA LEU A 71 -6.90 -16.59 -21.15
C LEU A 71 -5.39 -16.65 -21.41
N LEU A 72 -4.65 -17.44 -20.62
CA LEU A 72 -3.22 -17.68 -20.89
C LEU A 72 -3.00 -18.47 -22.18
N GLU A 73 -3.83 -19.48 -22.44
CA GLU A 73 -3.83 -20.21 -23.72
C GLU A 73 -4.19 -19.31 -24.92
N ALA A 74 -4.99 -18.28 -24.70
CA ALA A 74 -5.31 -17.26 -25.71
C ALA A 74 -4.14 -16.28 -25.99
N GLY A 75 -3.03 -16.38 -25.25
CA GLY A 75 -1.83 -15.57 -25.44
C GLY A 75 -1.79 -14.29 -24.61
N VAL A 76 -2.60 -14.19 -23.54
CA VAL A 76 -2.49 -13.09 -22.58
C VAL A 76 -1.13 -13.16 -21.89
N ASN A 77 -0.45 -12.02 -21.78
CA ASN A 77 0.85 -11.95 -21.13
C ASN A 77 0.70 -11.99 -19.59
N PRO A 78 1.18 -13.05 -18.90
CA PRO A 78 1.06 -13.17 -17.44
C PRO A 78 1.86 -12.13 -16.65
N ASN A 79 2.88 -11.53 -17.28
CA ASN A 79 3.75 -10.52 -16.69
C ASN A 79 3.27 -9.08 -16.95
N ALA A 80 2.12 -8.90 -17.59
CA ALA A 80 1.55 -7.58 -17.77
C ALA A 80 1.14 -6.97 -16.41
N PRO A 81 1.31 -5.65 -16.21
CA PRO A 81 0.78 -4.97 -15.04
C PRO A 81 -0.74 -4.95 -15.10
N LEU A 82 -1.38 -5.43 -14.04
CA LEU A 82 -2.84 -5.59 -13.93
C LEU A 82 -3.52 -4.49 -13.11
N ASP A 83 -2.74 -3.62 -12.46
CA ASP A 83 -3.24 -2.61 -11.53
C ASP A 83 -2.28 -1.40 -11.45
N SER A 84 -2.69 -0.26 -10.87
CA SER A 84 -1.82 0.94 -10.70
C SER A 84 -0.58 0.69 -9.83
N ASN A 85 -0.58 -0.42 -9.08
CA ASN A 85 0.56 -0.89 -8.31
C ASN A 85 1.55 -1.75 -9.13
N ASN A 86 1.32 -1.90 -10.44
CA ASN A 86 2.09 -2.76 -11.34
C ASN A 86 2.15 -4.22 -10.86
N LEU A 87 1.06 -4.74 -10.30
CA LEU A 87 1.01 -6.14 -9.87
C LEU A 87 0.87 -7.06 -11.08
N THR A 88 1.63 -8.15 -11.09
CA THR A 88 1.47 -9.25 -12.05
C THR A 88 0.47 -10.28 -11.55
N ALA A 89 0.00 -11.18 -12.42
CA ALA A 89 -0.92 -12.25 -12.03
C ALA A 89 -0.36 -13.11 -10.88
N LEU A 90 0.94 -13.43 -10.92
CA LEU A 90 1.59 -14.22 -9.87
C LEU A 90 1.60 -13.49 -8.53
N MET A 91 1.82 -12.16 -8.51
CA MET A 91 1.79 -11.36 -7.29
C MET A 91 0.39 -11.35 -6.66
N ILE A 92 -0.65 -11.19 -7.48
CA ILE A 92 -2.04 -11.20 -7.02
C ILE A 92 -2.39 -12.59 -6.47
N ALA A 93 -2.08 -13.65 -7.21
CA ALA A 93 -2.33 -15.03 -6.77
C ALA A 93 -1.63 -15.36 -5.44
N CYS A 94 -0.38 -14.91 -5.27
CA CYS A 94 0.37 -15.05 -4.02
C CYS A 94 -0.26 -14.26 -2.85
N THR A 95 -0.85 -13.10 -3.14
CA THR A 95 -1.53 -12.28 -2.12
C THR A 95 -2.85 -12.91 -1.68
N MET A 96 -3.59 -13.49 -2.63
CA MET A 96 -4.88 -14.16 -2.36
C MET A 96 -4.71 -15.57 -1.79
N GLY A 97 -3.51 -16.16 -1.91
CA GLY A 97 -3.25 -17.54 -1.46
C GLY A 97 -3.79 -18.60 -2.42
N ASN A 98 -4.06 -18.24 -3.68
CA ASN A 98 -4.65 -19.13 -4.69
C ASN A 98 -3.61 -20.14 -5.21
N TRP A 99 -3.41 -21.23 -4.46
CA TRP A 99 -2.41 -22.26 -4.74
C TRP A 99 -2.51 -22.85 -6.16
N ASP A 100 -3.73 -23.17 -6.60
CA ASP A 100 -3.96 -23.77 -7.92
C ASP A 100 -3.53 -22.84 -9.07
N ILE A 101 -3.75 -21.53 -8.93
CA ILE A 101 -3.30 -20.53 -9.90
C ILE A 101 -1.78 -20.39 -9.86
N ILE A 102 -1.16 -20.42 -8.68
CA ILE A 102 0.29 -20.35 -8.54
C ILE A 102 0.95 -21.56 -9.21
N GLN A 103 0.46 -22.77 -8.97
CA GLN A 103 0.96 -23.97 -9.65
C GLN A 103 0.79 -23.87 -11.16
N LEU A 104 -0.39 -23.46 -11.63
CA LEU A 104 -0.65 -23.28 -13.05
C LEU A 104 0.34 -22.29 -13.69
N LEU A 105 0.57 -21.12 -13.09
CA LEU A 105 1.48 -20.12 -13.64
C LEU A 105 2.94 -20.58 -13.64
N VAL A 106 3.38 -21.28 -12.59
CA VAL A 106 4.77 -21.71 -12.46
C VAL A 106 5.07 -22.97 -13.26
N GLU A 107 4.19 -23.97 -13.22
CA GLU A 107 4.42 -25.28 -13.85
C GLU A 107 4.03 -25.30 -15.34
N ASP A 108 2.87 -24.72 -15.70
CA ASP A 108 2.35 -24.82 -17.07
C ASP A 108 2.85 -23.70 -17.99
N PHE A 109 3.13 -22.50 -17.44
CA PHE A 109 3.44 -21.31 -18.23
C PHE A 109 4.85 -20.74 -18.01
N ASP A 110 5.66 -21.36 -17.15
CA ASP A 110 7.06 -20.98 -16.86
C ASP A 110 7.23 -19.46 -16.63
N VAL A 111 6.32 -18.90 -15.82
CA VAL A 111 6.28 -17.47 -15.56
C VAL A 111 7.53 -17.05 -14.77
N ASP A 112 8.12 -15.92 -15.18
CA ASP A 112 9.24 -15.30 -14.46
C ASP A 112 8.83 -14.96 -13.02
N LEU A 113 9.33 -15.78 -12.09
CA LEU A 113 9.07 -15.66 -10.65
C LEU A 113 9.59 -14.34 -10.08
N ASP A 114 10.66 -13.85 -10.68
CA ASP A 114 11.39 -12.64 -10.29
C ASP A 114 11.05 -11.46 -11.20
N GLY A 115 9.93 -11.54 -11.94
CA GLY A 115 9.47 -10.62 -12.96
C GLY A 115 9.37 -9.14 -12.55
N PRO A 116 8.64 -8.30 -13.30
CA PRO A 116 8.66 -6.85 -13.07
C PRO A 116 8.26 -6.54 -11.62
N LEU A 117 9.10 -5.74 -10.95
CA LEU A 117 8.84 -5.33 -9.57
C LEU A 117 7.52 -4.55 -9.51
N SER A 118 6.77 -4.76 -8.43
CA SER A 118 5.64 -3.89 -8.14
C SER A 118 6.10 -2.46 -7.89
N ARG A 119 5.15 -1.52 -7.85
CA ARG A 119 5.44 -0.12 -7.50
C ARG A 119 6.12 0.01 -6.13
N ALA A 120 5.86 -0.92 -5.22
CA ALA A 120 6.50 -1.00 -3.90
C ALA A 120 7.91 -1.62 -3.94
N GLY A 121 8.39 -2.07 -5.10
CA GLY A 121 9.66 -2.78 -5.23
C GLY A 121 9.60 -4.22 -4.72
N MET A 122 8.42 -4.83 -4.69
CA MET A 122 8.20 -6.19 -4.19
C MET A 122 7.95 -7.19 -5.32
N ARG A 123 8.34 -8.45 -5.08
CA ARG A 123 8.16 -9.61 -5.97
C ARG A 123 7.01 -10.49 -5.49
N ALA A 124 6.62 -11.48 -6.29
CA ALA A 124 5.57 -12.44 -5.92
C ALA A 124 5.84 -13.15 -4.58
N ILE A 125 7.08 -13.60 -4.36
CA ILE A 125 7.50 -14.23 -3.09
C ILE A 125 7.35 -13.29 -1.88
N ASP A 126 7.54 -11.99 -2.09
CA ASP A 126 7.42 -10.97 -1.05
C ASP A 126 5.96 -10.77 -0.63
N TYR A 127 5.06 -10.73 -1.62
CA TYR A 127 3.62 -10.71 -1.38
C TYR A 127 3.13 -11.98 -0.69
N ALA A 128 3.64 -13.17 -1.08
CA ALA A 128 3.31 -14.42 -0.41
C ALA A 128 3.74 -14.41 1.07
N GLY A 129 4.94 -13.90 1.37
CA GLY A 129 5.45 -13.82 2.74
C GLY A 129 4.74 -12.77 3.59
N ALA A 130 4.45 -11.61 3.01
CA ALA A 130 3.70 -10.54 3.67
C ALA A 130 2.23 -10.94 3.94
N ALA A 131 1.61 -11.66 3.00
CA ALA A 131 0.25 -12.17 3.13
C ALA A 131 0.16 -13.29 4.17
N GLY A 132 1.17 -14.16 4.28
CA GLY A 132 1.20 -15.24 5.28
C GLY A 132 1.06 -14.76 6.74
N TYR A 133 1.41 -13.50 7.03
CA TYR A 133 1.14 -12.87 8.32
C TYR A 133 -0.33 -12.43 8.50
N ARG A 134 -0.98 -11.99 7.41
CA ARG A 134 -2.37 -11.49 7.41
C ARG A 134 -3.40 -12.63 7.28
N PHE A 135 -3.07 -13.66 6.52
CA PHE A 135 -3.88 -14.85 6.27
C PHE A 135 -2.97 -16.08 6.32
N PRO A 136 -3.08 -16.94 7.36
CA PRO A 136 -2.34 -18.19 7.39
C PRO A 136 -2.76 -19.05 6.20
N ASN A 137 -1.89 -19.13 5.19
CA ASN A 137 -2.17 -19.94 4.00
C ASN A 137 -2.13 -21.43 4.38
N GLU A 138 -3.01 -22.24 3.79
CA GLU A 138 -3.00 -23.70 3.97
C GLU A 138 -1.75 -24.34 3.34
N HIS A 139 -1.15 -23.67 2.35
CA HIS A 139 0.00 -24.15 1.58
C HIS A 139 1.26 -23.29 1.78
N PRO A 140 2.46 -23.89 1.83
CA PRO A 140 3.73 -23.18 2.02
C PRO A 140 4.22 -22.51 0.71
N ILE A 141 3.50 -21.50 0.23
CA ILE A 141 3.78 -20.78 -1.03
C ILE A 141 5.20 -20.18 -1.05
N THR A 142 5.64 -19.59 0.06
CA THR A 142 6.98 -18.98 0.16
C THR A 142 8.09 -20.01 0.01
N GLU A 143 7.98 -21.16 0.67
CA GLU A 143 8.96 -22.25 0.57
C GLU A 143 9.00 -22.84 -0.84
N TYR A 144 7.82 -22.99 -1.47
CA TYR A 144 7.71 -23.41 -2.86
C TYR A 144 8.45 -22.44 -3.80
N LEU A 145 8.18 -21.14 -3.72
CA LEU A 145 8.86 -20.15 -4.57
C LEU A 145 10.38 -20.07 -4.31
N LYS A 146 10.82 -20.26 -3.06
CA LYS A 146 12.27 -20.38 -2.73
C LYS A 146 12.89 -21.62 -3.38
N SER A 147 12.18 -22.74 -3.40
CA SER A 147 12.65 -23.99 -4.02
C SER A 147 12.81 -23.86 -5.54
N GLN A 148 11.99 -23.02 -6.17
CA GLN A 148 12.08 -22.68 -7.59
C GLN A 148 13.14 -21.59 -7.87
N GLY A 149 13.83 -21.09 -6.84
CA GLY A 149 14.94 -20.15 -6.98
C GLY A 149 14.60 -18.69 -6.77
N SER A 150 13.34 -18.33 -6.49
CA SER A 150 12.97 -16.93 -6.22
C SER A 150 13.52 -16.46 -4.87
N GLN A 151 13.86 -15.18 -4.79
CA GLN A 151 14.49 -14.57 -3.63
C GLN A 151 13.79 -13.28 -3.22
N HIS A 152 13.73 -13.04 -1.91
CA HIS A 152 13.09 -11.83 -1.39
C HIS A 152 13.86 -10.57 -1.76
N THR A 153 13.12 -9.49 -1.98
CA THR A 153 13.69 -8.13 -2.04
C THR A 153 13.98 -7.60 -0.63
N TRP A 154 14.61 -6.43 -0.52
CA TRP A 154 14.81 -5.77 0.78
C TRP A 154 13.47 -5.58 1.52
N TRP A 155 12.50 -4.92 0.88
CA TRP A 155 11.19 -4.64 1.45
C TRP A 155 10.40 -5.93 1.75
N GLY A 156 10.49 -6.90 0.85
CA GLY A 156 9.87 -8.19 1.03
C GLY A 156 10.47 -9.04 2.13
N ALA A 157 11.79 -9.02 2.32
CA ALA A 157 12.46 -9.74 3.41
C ALA A 157 12.04 -9.16 4.77
N VAL A 158 11.92 -7.83 4.86
CA VAL A 158 11.43 -7.14 6.06
C VAL A 158 9.98 -7.49 6.33
N ALA A 159 9.09 -7.48 5.33
CA ALA A 159 7.66 -7.78 5.52
C ALA A 159 7.40 -9.27 5.81
N SER A 160 8.11 -10.18 5.11
CA SER A 160 7.94 -11.63 5.24
C SER A 160 8.57 -12.23 6.49
N GLY A 161 9.48 -11.52 7.16
CA GLY A 161 10.17 -12.04 8.34
C GLY A 161 11.45 -12.81 8.03
N ASP A 162 12.02 -12.67 6.83
CA ASP A 162 13.28 -13.32 6.46
C ASP A 162 14.49 -12.60 7.10
N PHE A 163 14.69 -12.87 8.39
CA PHE A 163 15.73 -12.24 9.20
C PHE A 163 17.14 -12.45 8.65
N MET A 164 17.45 -13.63 8.09
CA MET A 164 18.79 -13.93 7.59
C MET A 164 19.08 -13.08 6.35
N ARG A 165 18.09 -12.94 5.47
CA ARG A 165 18.22 -12.13 4.27
C ARG A 165 18.29 -10.63 4.57
N VAL A 166 17.52 -10.14 5.55
CA VAL A 166 17.65 -8.76 6.05
C VAL A 166 19.06 -8.51 6.59
N LYS A 167 19.61 -9.45 7.36
CA LYS A 167 20.97 -9.35 7.90
C LYS A 167 22.01 -9.26 6.77
N GLU A 168 21.89 -10.09 5.75
CA GLU A 168 22.75 -10.05 4.55
C GLU A 168 22.71 -8.67 3.87
N PHE A 169 21.52 -8.11 3.64
CA PHE A 169 21.38 -6.78 3.04
C PHE A 169 22.06 -5.68 3.88
N VAL A 170 21.85 -5.70 5.19
CA VAL A 170 22.48 -4.72 6.10
C VAL A 170 24.01 -4.87 6.11
N GLU A 171 24.53 -6.10 6.07
CA GLU A 171 25.97 -6.36 5.99
C GLU A 171 26.57 -5.92 4.64
N ASN A 172 25.78 -5.98 3.57
CA ASN A 172 26.14 -5.47 2.24
C ASN A 172 26.01 -3.94 2.10
N GLY A 173 25.64 -3.23 3.18
CA GLY A 173 25.57 -1.77 3.21
C GLY A 173 24.24 -1.17 2.74
N GLN A 174 23.15 -1.93 2.80
CA GLN A 174 21.79 -1.41 2.58
C GLN A 174 21.48 -0.26 3.55
N ASP A 175 20.88 0.81 3.04
CA ASP A 175 20.42 1.93 3.86
C ASP A 175 19.20 1.48 4.70
N VAL A 176 19.36 1.48 6.01
CA VAL A 176 18.33 1.05 6.97
C VAL A 176 17.20 2.08 7.09
N ASP A 177 17.47 3.35 6.78
CA ASP A 177 16.52 4.46 6.89
C ASP A 177 15.94 4.89 5.53
N GLU A 178 16.18 4.09 4.48
CA GLU A 178 15.48 4.24 3.21
C GLU A 178 13.96 4.23 3.46
N THR A 179 13.23 5.16 2.84
CA THR A 179 11.77 5.26 2.93
C THR A 179 11.12 4.85 1.62
N ASN A 180 10.04 4.08 1.69
CA ASN A 180 9.31 3.64 0.50
C ASN A 180 7.98 4.40 0.34
N PRO A 181 7.82 5.22 -0.72
CA PRO A 181 6.61 6.03 -0.92
C PRO A 181 5.31 5.22 -1.03
N VAL A 182 5.39 3.99 -1.55
CA VAL A 182 4.22 3.10 -1.71
C VAL A 182 3.89 2.40 -0.40
N LEU A 183 4.89 2.05 0.39
CA LEU A 183 4.70 1.54 1.77
C LEU A 183 4.56 2.72 2.74
N TRP A 184 3.59 3.59 2.44
CA TRP A 184 3.16 4.71 3.26
C TRP A 184 4.20 5.80 3.52
N ASN A 185 5.32 5.82 2.78
CA ASN A 185 6.50 6.62 3.09
C ASN A 185 7.17 6.20 4.42
N GLY A 186 7.01 4.93 4.81
CA GLY A 186 7.66 4.33 5.97
C GLY A 186 9.07 3.84 5.66
N ASN A 187 9.92 3.77 6.68
CA ASN A 187 11.21 3.09 6.61
C ASN A 187 11.08 1.59 6.93
N SER A 188 12.21 0.88 6.88
CA SER A 188 12.27 -0.56 7.16
C SER A 188 11.75 -0.95 8.55
N VAL A 189 11.98 -0.12 9.58
CA VAL A 189 11.47 -0.36 10.95
C VAL A 189 9.95 -0.26 10.99
N PHE A 190 9.37 0.76 10.36
CA PHE A 190 7.92 0.91 10.27
C PHE A 190 7.29 -0.30 9.59
N VAL A 191 7.82 -0.71 8.43
CA VAL A 191 7.32 -1.90 7.72
C VAL A 191 7.42 -3.16 8.60
N ALA A 192 8.55 -3.37 9.28
CA ALA A 192 8.69 -4.51 10.20
C ALA A 192 7.64 -4.48 11.32
N GLN A 193 7.26 -3.31 11.82
CA GLN A 193 6.23 -3.17 12.85
C GLN A 193 4.82 -3.49 12.32
N GLU A 194 4.46 -2.93 11.16
CA GLU A 194 3.15 -3.14 10.52
C GLU A 194 2.90 -4.61 10.18
N PHE A 195 3.94 -5.33 9.75
CA PHE A 195 3.88 -6.76 9.46
C PHE A 195 4.23 -7.67 10.65
N GLY A 196 4.34 -7.10 11.86
CA GLY A 196 4.54 -7.88 13.10
C GLY A 196 5.87 -8.61 13.21
N GLN A 197 6.92 -8.14 12.53
CA GLN A 197 8.27 -8.71 12.53
C GLN A 197 9.14 -8.06 13.61
N GLN A 198 8.79 -8.24 14.88
CA GLN A 198 9.44 -7.51 15.99
C GLN A 198 10.94 -7.83 16.10
N ARG A 199 11.35 -9.07 15.77
CA ARG A 199 12.76 -9.47 15.78
C ARG A 199 13.59 -8.68 14.76
N ILE A 200 13.01 -8.44 13.57
CA ILE A 200 13.66 -7.63 12.52
C ILE A 200 13.69 -6.17 12.95
N ALA A 201 12.57 -5.64 13.46
CA ALA A 201 12.51 -4.26 13.95
C ALA A 201 13.57 -3.99 15.04
N GLN A 202 13.69 -4.87 16.03
CA GLN A 202 14.71 -4.78 17.08
C GLN A 202 16.12 -4.78 16.49
N TYR A 203 16.40 -5.67 15.55
CA TYR A 203 17.71 -5.74 14.90
C TYR A 203 18.05 -4.47 14.13
N LEU A 204 17.12 -3.94 13.34
CA LEU A 204 17.31 -2.69 12.59
C LEU A 204 17.57 -1.50 13.53
N ILE A 205 16.84 -1.42 14.65
CA ILE A 205 17.07 -0.39 15.68
C ILE A 205 18.48 -0.51 16.28
N THR A 206 18.97 -1.73 16.56
CA THR A 206 20.35 -1.90 17.04
C THR A 206 21.41 -1.49 16.02
N LYS A 207 21.05 -1.44 14.73
CA LYS A 207 21.89 -0.96 13.64
C LYS A 207 21.79 0.55 13.41
N GLY A 208 21.00 1.24 14.23
CA GLY A 208 20.85 2.70 14.17
C GLY A 208 19.68 3.18 13.32
N ALA A 209 18.79 2.28 12.88
CA ALA A 209 17.60 2.67 12.15
C ALA A 209 16.65 3.52 13.01
N THR A 210 16.02 4.50 12.39
CA THR A 210 15.09 5.42 13.04
C THR A 210 13.81 4.67 13.44
N ALA A 211 13.52 4.62 14.73
CA ALA A 211 12.39 3.82 15.25
C ALA A 211 11.01 4.33 14.83
N MET A 212 10.89 5.63 14.53
CA MET A 212 9.63 6.26 14.14
C MET A 212 9.87 7.29 13.04
N VAL A 213 9.27 7.06 11.87
CA VAL A 213 9.35 7.96 10.71
C VAL A 213 7.98 8.62 10.49
N ARG A 214 8.00 9.91 10.12
CA ARG A 214 6.77 10.60 9.74
C ARG A 214 6.26 10.07 8.41
N ASN A 215 5.03 9.60 8.41
CA ASN A 215 4.42 8.94 7.29
C ASN A 215 2.91 9.24 7.28
N CYS A 216 2.14 8.73 6.32
CA CYS A 216 0.71 9.04 6.24
C CYS A 216 -0.16 8.38 7.34
N HIS A 217 0.41 7.51 8.18
CA HIS A 217 -0.26 6.84 9.30
C HIS A 217 -0.01 7.56 10.63
N ASN A 218 1.06 8.35 10.75
CA ASN A 218 1.34 9.12 11.93
C ASN A 218 0.68 10.50 11.84
N ILE A 219 -0.40 10.69 12.62
CA ILE A 219 -1.11 11.98 12.69
C ILE A 219 -0.18 12.98 13.39
N ASP A 220 0.04 14.12 12.72
CA ASP A 220 0.89 15.24 13.12
C ASP A 220 0.52 15.78 14.54
N MET A 221 1.01 15.14 15.60
CA MET A 221 0.81 15.63 16.97
C MET A 221 1.73 16.83 17.23
N HIS A 222 1.25 17.79 18.03
CA HIS A 222 1.99 19.01 18.34
C HIS A 222 3.37 18.71 18.93
N GLU A 223 3.56 17.60 19.63
CA GLU A 223 4.85 17.16 20.21
C GLU A 223 5.85 16.66 19.16
N ASP A 224 5.38 16.03 18.07
CA ASP A 224 6.22 15.53 16.96
C ASP A 224 6.80 16.64 16.07
N LYS A 225 6.28 17.86 16.22
CA LYS A 225 6.78 19.08 15.57
C LYS A 225 8.08 19.59 16.21
N TRP A 226 8.31 19.26 17.48
CA TRP A 226 9.49 19.69 18.23
C TRP A 226 10.65 18.69 18.13
N SER A 227 10.35 17.41 17.88
CA SER A 227 11.32 16.33 18.05
C SER A 227 12.21 15.99 16.85
N ILE A 228 12.00 16.54 15.64
CA ILE A 228 12.84 16.17 14.50
C ILE A 228 13.21 17.40 13.65
N GLY A 229 14.52 17.68 13.63
CA GLY A 229 15.13 18.84 13.03
C GLY A 229 14.98 18.96 11.50
N ARG A 230 15.09 20.23 11.09
CA ARG A 230 15.32 20.78 9.75
C ARG A 230 14.18 20.67 8.74
N HIS A 231 13.47 21.79 8.58
CA HIS A 231 13.11 22.54 7.35
C HIS A 231 12.74 21.85 6.01
N ASP A 232 12.81 20.52 5.86
CA ASP A 232 12.75 19.84 4.56
C ASP A 232 11.47 19.05 4.28
N ALA A 233 10.53 18.98 5.22
CA ALA A 233 9.23 18.37 4.92
C ALA A 233 8.46 19.19 3.86
N PHE A 234 8.14 18.55 2.74
CA PHE A 234 7.47 19.11 1.55
C PHE A 234 6.25 19.99 1.87
N PHE A 235 5.49 19.62 2.91
CA PHE A 235 4.32 20.37 3.36
C PHE A 235 4.67 21.82 3.76
N TYR A 236 5.73 22.05 4.55
CA TYR A 236 6.07 23.40 5.01
C TYR A 236 6.62 24.28 3.88
N LYS A 237 7.36 23.71 2.91
CA LYS A 237 7.83 24.42 1.71
C LYS A 237 6.66 24.82 0.80
N SER A 238 5.75 23.90 0.52
CA SER A 238 4.58 24.19 -0.32
C SER A 238 3.65 25.23 0.32
N LYS A 239 3.58 25.27 1.66
CA LYS A 239 2.77 26.23 2.42
C LYS A 239 3.50 27.51 2.82
N LYS A 240 4.79 27.67 2.49
CA LYS A 240 5.64 28.80 2.92
C LYS A 240 5.55 29.09 4.42
N CYS A 241 5.40 28.04 5.22
CA CYS A 241 5.33 28.18 6.67
C CYS A 241 6.76 28.27 7.21
N GLU A 242 7.22 29.49 7.48
CA GLU A 242 8.58 29.76 7.98
C GLU A 242 8.79 29.30 9.44
N ARG A 243 7.70 29.03 10.19
CA ARG A 243 7.74 28.52 11.56
C ARG A 243 6.57 27.55 11.81
N PRO A 244 6.81 26.35 12.37
CA PRO A 244 5.73 25.50 12.83
C PRO A 244 5.16 26.11 14.13
N GLY A 245 4.00 26.77 14.06
CA GLY A 245 3.35 27.32 15.26
C GLY A 245 2.43 28.52 15.04
N VAL A 246 2.40 29.14 13.86
CA VAL A 246 1.42 30.21 13.58
C VAL A 246 0.54 29.76 12.41
N GLY A 247 -0.69 29.35 12.72
CA GLY A 247 -1.74 29.24 11.70
C GLY A 247 -2.41 27.87 11.48
N VAL A 248 -2.37 26.93 12.44
CA VAL A 248 -3.18 25.70 12.36
C VAL A 248 -4.13 25.64 13.56
N LEU A 249 -5.36 26.12 13.32
CA LEU A 249 -6.59 25.94 14.11
C LEU A 249 -6.50 26.24 15.62
N GLU A 250 -6.87 27.47 16.00
CA GLU A 250 -7.30 27.83 17.36
C GLU A 250 -8.68 27.23 17.73
N PHE A 251 -8.97 25.98 17.33
CA PHE A 251 -10.12 25.25 17.87
C PHE A 251 -9.64 24.41 19.05
N TYR A 252 -9.21 25.11 20.09
CA TYR A 252 -9.09 24.56 21.42
C TYR A 252 -10.51 24.33 21.94
N ALA A 253 -10.87 23.08 22.24
CA ALA A 253 -11.93 22.84 23.22
C ALA A 253 -11.41 23.47 24.53
N PRO A 254 -12.12 24.44 25.12
CA PRO A 254 -11.63 25.12 26.31
C PRO A 254 -11.38 24.09 27.42
N GLU A 255 -10.19 24.16 28.01
CA GLU A 255 -9.82 23.45 29.24
C GLU A 255 -10.94 23.62 30.27
N GLY A 256 -11.76 22.58 30.45
CA GLY A 256 -12.94 22.64 31.32
C GLY A 256 -14.09 21.70 30.96
N GLN A 257 -14.13 21.10 29.77
CA GLN A 257 -15.15 20.12 29.39
C GLN A 257 -14.55 18.78 28.92
N MET A 258 -13.90 18.06 29.82
CA MET A 258 -13.81 16.60 29.71
C MET A 258 -14.55 15.97 30.89
N PRO A 259 -15.74 15.38 30.69
CA PRO A 259 -16.34 14.52 31.71
C PRO A 259 -15.62 13.17 31.71
N GLY A 260 -14.66 13.02 32.62
CA GLY A 260 -14.30 11.72 33.21
C GLY A 260 -13.38 10.80 32.40
N ALA A 261 -12.28 10.43 33.08
CA ALA A 261 -11.38 9.30 32.83
C ALA A 261 -10.41 9.49 31.63
N TYR A 262 -9.09 9.36 31.77
CA TYR A 262 -8.33 8.50 32.66
C TYR A 262 -7.12 9.21 33.25
N LYS A 263 -6.89 8.93 34.53
CA LYS A 263 -5.71 9.33 35.29
C LYS A 263 -4.45 8.76 34.63
N THR A 264 -3.44 9.61 34.58
CA THR A 264 -2.03 9.27 34.50
C THR A 264 -1.69 8.08 35.42
N PHE A 265 -1.03 7.07 34.86
CA PHE A 265 -0.13 6.21 35.62
C PHE A 265 1.28 6.42 35.09
N SER A 266 1.99 7.29 35.79
CA SER A 266 3.44 7.35 35.82
C SER A 266 3.91 6.59 37.06
N VAL A 267 4.61 5.47 36.86
CA VAL A 267 5.77 5.04 37.64
C VAL A 267 6.77 4.44 36.67
#